data_AF-M1VR95-F1
#
_entry.id   AF-M1VR95-F1
#
_cell.length_a   1.000
_cell.length_b   1.000
_cell.length_c   1.000
_cell.angle_alpha   90.00
_cell.angle_beta   90.00
_cell.angle_gamma   90.00
#
_symmetry.space_group_name_H-M   'P 1'
#
loop_
_entity.id
_entity.type
_entity.pdbx_description
1 polymer ?
#
loop_
_entity_poly.entity_id
_entity_poly.type
_entity_poly.pdbx_seq_one_letter_code
_entity_poly.pdbx_strand_id
1 'polypeptide(L)'
;MEKIYNFILLSQNNSKIEKLLDDLLNTIEIDFRKNKIEIDFIYQLSVLPEYFNPYDAEEYFNLKTFQIEKAIDILKKLLVLIPVKNRTNFYSLILIMKDKLLLTVEKGQKEIYRRYYHYLCGKEPFNYRLKIEILSRLKESQEYLLSLYLLWYEYLLNQNEILESEKKSLYKLEFLTEETKSIFFKCIKYKYTNGTNSLYNEILPENSLLSSILLKNDINFQGNTSQDFSFHSLCDTLC
;
A
#
# COMPACT_ATOMS: atom_id res chain seq x y z
N MET A 1 15.18 -23.54 0.64
CA MET A 1 14.31 -22.57 1.33
C MET A 1 12.90 -23.10 1.46
N GLU A 2 12.20 -23.47 0.38
CA GLU A 2 10.90 -24.17 0.45
C GLU A 2 10.91 -25.44 1.33
N LYS A 3 12.02 -26.19 1.36
CA LYS A 3 12.15 -27.38 2.21
C LYS A 3 12.17 -27.07 3.72
N ILE A 4 12.72 -25.92 4.14
CA ILE A 4 12.70 -25.49 5.55
C ILE A 4 11.30 -24.93 5.88
N TYR A 5 10.72 -24.17 4.95
CA TYR A 5 9.38 -23.63 5.07
C TYR A 5 8.32 -24.73 5.22
N ASN A 6 8.36 -25.77 4.37
CA ASN A 6 7.49 -26.93 4.48
C ASN A 6 7.75 -27.74 5.75
N PHE A 7 9.00 -27.83 6.22
CA PHE A 7 9.32 -28.53 7.47
C PHE A 7 8.76 -27.80 8.71
N ILE A 8 8.78 -26.47 8.71
CA ILE A 8 8.23 -25.65 9.81
C ILE A 8 6.69 -25.72 9.80
N LEU A 9 6.05 -25.58 8.63
CA LEU A 9 4.59 -25.70 8.46
C LEU A 9 4.05 -27.10 8.79
N LEU A 10 4.81 -28.16 8.50
CA LEU A 10 4.42 -29.54 8.80
C LEU A 10 4.66 -29.95 10.26
N SER A 11 5.41 -29.15 11.03
CA SER A 11 5.69 -29.49 12.43
C SER A 11 4.51 -29.07 13.31
N GLN A 12 3.81 -30.05 13.88
CA GLN A 12 2.65 -29.90 14.78
C GLN A 12 2.98 -29.23 16.13
N ASN A 13 4.07 -28.46 16.24
CA ASN A 13 4.54 -27.84 17.47
C ASN A 13 4.57 -26.30 17.36
N ASN A 14 3.39 -25.70 17.11
CA ASN A 14 3.23 -24.24 17.04
C ASN A 14 3.85 -23.52 18.25
N SER A 15 3.72 -24.07 19.47
CA SER A 15 4.29 -23.48 20.68
C SER A 15 5.83 -23.44 20.71
N LYS A 16 6.49 -24.44 20.12
CA LYS A 16 7.97 -24.44 20.03
C LYS A 16 8.46 -23.44 18.99
N ILE A 17 7.75 -23.32 17.87
CA ILE A 17 8.05 -22.34 16.83
C ILE A 17 7.82 -20.92 17.36
N GLU A 18 6.69 -20.67 18.02
CA GLU A 18 6.38 -19.38 18.63
C GLU A 18 7.49 -18.94 19.59
N LYS A 19 7.90 -19.84 20.49
CA LYS A 19 9.01 -19.59 21.42
C LYS A 19 10.32 -19.31 20.71
N LEU A 20 10.67 -20.09 19.67
CA LEU A 20 11.87 -19.83 18.87
C LEU A 20 11.84 -18.45 18.22
N LEU A 21 10.68 -18.01 17.73
CA LEU A 21 10.53 -16.69 17.14
C LEU A 21 10.59 -15.58 18.19
N ASP A 22 10.07 -15.79 19.40
CA ASP A 22 10.21 -14.85 20.52
C ASP A 22 11.67 -14.74 20.96
N ASP A 23 12.37 -15.87 21.11
CA ASP A 23 13.80 -15.92 21.44
C ASP A 23 14.63 -15.21 20.35
N LEU A 24 14.25 -15.36 19.08
CA LEU A 24 14.88 -14.67 17.95
C LEU A 24 14.64 -13.16 17.99
N LEU A 25 13.40 -12.71 18.25
CA LEU A 25 13.09 -11.28 18.43
C LEU A 25 13.84 -10.66 19.61
N ASN A 26 13.92 -11.37 20.74
CA ASN A 26 14.70 -10.95 21.91
C ASN A 26 16.19 -10.81 21.55
N THR A 27 16.73 -11.76 20.77
CA THR A 27 18.12 -11.69 20.29
C THR A 27 18.35 -10.47 19.41
N ILE A 28 17.42 -10.21 18.47
CA ILE A 28 17.45 -9.01 17.61
C ILE A 28 17.44 -7.74 18.46
N GLU A 29 16.54 -7.64 19.43
CA GLU A 29 16.42 -6.47 20.30
C GLU A 29 17.70 -6.20 21.08
N ILE A 30 18.30 -7.23 21.66
CA ILE A 30 19.56 -7.13 22.40
C ILE A 30 20.68 -6.62 21.47
N ASP A 31 20.82 -7.17 20.27
CA ASP A 31 21.88 -6.79 19.34
C ASP A 31 21.64 -5.41 18.70
N PHE A 32 20.39 -5.04 18.44
CA PHE A 32 20.00 -3.70 18.01
C PHE A 32 20.33 -2.65 19.06
N ARG A 33 19.97 -2.91 20.33
CA ARG A 33 20.26 -2.00 21.45
C ARG A 33 21.76 -1.77 21.64
N LYS A 34 22.59 -2.81 21.54
CA LYS A 34 24.07 -2.68 21.57
C LYS A 34 24.61 -1.76 20.46
N ASN A 35 23.91 -1.69 19.33
CA ASN A 35 24.30 -0.92 18.16
C ASN A 35 23.55 0.41 18.01
N LYS A 36 22.77 0.83 19.02
CA LYS A 36 21.93 2.05 19.00
C LYS A 36 20.95 2.06 17.80
N ILE A 37 20.31 0.92 17.56
CA ILE A 37 19.24 0.74 16.58
C ILE A 37 17.96 0.49 17.37
N GLU A 38 16.87 1.17 16.98
CA GLU A 38 15.56 0.97 17.61
C GLU A 38 14.91 -0.32 17.09
N ILE A 39 14.18 -1.02 17.95
CA ILE A 39 13.47 -2.24 17.56
C ILE A 39 12.39 -1.95 16.49
N ASP A 40 11.86 -0.73 16.46
CA ASP A 40 10.92 -0.26 15.45
C ASP A 40 11.42 -0.53 14.02
N PHE A 41 12.72 -0.55 13.78
CA PHE A 41 13.28 -0.86 12.47
C PHE A 41 12.79 -2.21 11.92
N ILE A 42 12.81 -3.30 12.71
CA ILE A 42 12.36 -4.61 12.19
C ILE A 42 10.86 -4.63 11.94
N TYR A 43 10.09 -3.93 12.78
CA TYR A 43 8.65 -3.77 12.57
C TYR A 43 8.35 -2.97 11.30
N GLN A 44 9.13 -1.91 11.02
CA GLN A 44 9.03 -1.12 9.79
C GLN A 44 9.40 -1.93 8.55
N LEU A 45 10.38 -2.85 8.64
CA LEU A 45 10.69 -3.78 7.55
C LEU A 45 9.52 -4.71 7.22
N SER A 46 8.69 -5.06 8.21
CA SER A 46 7.58 -6.01 8.02
C SER A 46 6.50 -5.52 7.06
N VAL A 47 6.34 -4.20 6.90
CA VAL A 47 5.32 -3.60 6.01
C VAL A 47 5.84 -3.31 4.60
N LEU A 48 7.14 -3.51 4.35
CA LEU A 48 7.72 -3.34 3.02
C LEU A 48 7.29 -4.46 2.06
N PRO A 49 7.41 -4.23 0.73
CA PRO A 49 7.19 -5.27 -0.27
C PRO A 49 8.01 -6.53 -0.02
N GLU A 50 7.62 -7.65 -0.62
CA GLU A 50 8.34 -8.93 -0.48
C GLU A 50 9.85 -8.81 -0.76
N TYR A 51 10.20 -8.00 -1.76
CA TYR A 51 11.57 -7.63 -2.10
C TYR A 51 11.72 -6.12 -1.97
N PHE A 52 12.64 -5.69 -1.12
CA PHE A 52 12.85 -4.26 -0.86
C PHE A 52 14.33 -3.93 -0.78
N ASN A 53 14.66 -2.68 -1.09
CA ASN A 53 15.96 -2.09 -0.82
C ASN A 53 15.82 -1.13 0.37
N PRO A 54 16.39 -1.45 1.54
CA PRO A 54 16.24 -0.62 2.74
C PRO A 54 16.95 0.74 2.63
N TYR A 55 17.90 0.91 1.72
CA TYR A 55 18.55 2.20 1.55
C TYR A 55 17.65 3.23 0.84
N ASP A 56 16.68 2.77 0.06
CA ASP A 56 15.71 3.65 -0.60
C ASP A 56 14.71 4.26 0.40
N ALA A 57 14.55 3.62 1.57
CA ALA A 57 13.61 3.97 2.63
C ALA A 57 14.28 4.58 3.88
N GLU A 58 15.47 5.19 3.75
CA GLU A 58 16.21 5.76 4.89
C GLU A 58 15.37 6.76 5.72
N GLU A 59 14.65 7.66 5.04
CA GLU A 59 13.76 8.64 5.69
C GLU A 59 12.60 8.00 6.45
N TYR A 60 12.09 6.86 5.97
CA TYR A 60 11.02 6.14 6.64
C TYR A 60 11.49 5.53 7.96
N PHE A 61 12.71 4.98 7.98
CA PHE A 61 13.31 4.39 9.16
C PHE A 61 13.78 5.42 10.18
N ASN A 62 14.03 6.67 9.75
CA ASN A 62 14.66 7.70 10.59
C ASN A 62 16.00 7.22 11.18
N LEU A 63 16.76 6.47 10.38
CA LEU A 63 18.08 5.95 10.73
C LEU A 63 19.10 6.46 9.73
N LYS A 64 20.36 6.58 10.14
CA LYS A 64 21.46 6.87 9.21
C LYS A 64 21.85 5.61 8.44
N THR A 65 22.38 5.77 7.23
CA THR A 65 22.86 4.66 6.39
C THR A 65 23.73 3.64 7.15
N PHE A 66 24.69 4.07 7.98
CA PHE A 66 25.53 3.15 8.76
C PHE A 66 24.77 2.33 9.81
N GLN A 67 23.66 2.85 10.35
CA GLN A 67 22.80 2.12 11.29
C GLN A 67 21.99 1.07 10.53
N ILE A 68 21.50 1.41 9.33
CA ILE A 68 20.81 0.48 8.43
C ILE A 68 21.75 -0.66 8.03
N GLU A 69 22.99 -0.37 7.64
CA GLU A 69 24.01 -1.39 7.31
C GLU A 69 24.24 -2.36 8.47
N LYS A 70 24.41 -1.83 9.70
CA LYS A 70 24.58 -2.65 10.91
C LYS A 70 23.35 -3.51 11.19
N ALA A 71 22.14 -2.94 11.06
CA ALA A 71 20.89 -3.65 11.26
C ALA A 71 20.76 -4.81 10.26
N ILE A 72 21.02 -4.55 8.98
CA ILE A 72 21.01 -5.56 7.92
C ILE A 72 22.02 -6.68 8.22
N ASP A 73 23.23 -6.34 8.66
CA ASP A 73 24.26 -7.33 8.94
C ASP A 73 23.88 -8.24 10.12
N ILE A 74 23.27 -7.67 11.17
CA ILE A 74 22.68 -8.43 12.29
C ILE A 74 21.57 -9.36 11.78
N LEU A 75 20.59 -8.82 11.06
CA LEU A 75 19.43 -9.60 10.59
C LEU A 75 19.81 -10.70 9.60
N LYS A 76 20.85 -10.48 8.77
CA LYS A 76 21.42 -11.52 7.89
C LYS A 76 22.10 -12.63 8.67
N LYS A 77 22.92 -12.29 9.68
CA LYS A 77 23.58 -13.28 10.55
C LYS A 77 22.57 -14.15 11.29
N LEU A 78 21.44 -13.56 11.67
CA LEU A 78 20.32 -14.25 12.31
C LEU A 78 19.38 -14.97 11.33
N LEU A 79 19.68 -14.95 10.02
CA LEU A 79 18.87 -15.56 8.95
C LEU A 79 17.42 -15.01 8.86
N VAL A 80 17.20 -13.80 9.38
CA VAL A 80 15.91 -13.10 9.35
C VAL A 80 15.75 -12.34 8.03
N LEU A 81 16.84 -11.75 7.52
CA LEU A 81 16.90 -11.11 6.21
C LEU A 81 17.68 -11.96 5.22
N ILE A 82 17.10 -12.18 4.03
CA ILE A 82 17.72 -12.96 2.96
C ILE A 82 18.06 -12.02 1.80
N PRO A 83 19.31 -12.02 1.28
CA PRO A 83 19.65 -11.27 0.08
C PRO A 83 18.96 -11.86 -1.16
N VAL A 84 18.41 -11.00 -2.01
CA VAL A 84 17.75 -11.40 -3.25
C VAL A 84 18.79 -11.69 -4.32
N LYS A 85 18.67 -12.85 -4.98
CA LYS A 85 19.58 -13.22 -6.07
C LYS A 85 19.46 -12.21 -7.23
N ASN A 86 20.60 -11.85 -7.81
CA ASN A 86 20.71 -10.98 -8.99
C ASN A 86 20.16 -9.55 -8.80
N ARG A 87 19.99 -9.10 -7.55
CA ARG A 87 19.62 -7.72 -7.22
C ARG A 87 20.47 -7.20 -6.07
N THR A 88 21.39 -6.29 -6.39
CA THR A 88 22.26 -5.67 -5.40
C THR A 88 21.43 -4.88 -4.39
N ASN A 89 21.72 -5.03 -3.10
CA ASN A 89 21.04 -4.34 -1.99
C ASN A 89 19.55 -4.64 -1.81
N PHE A 90 19.00 -5.65 -2.50
CA PHE A 90 17.65 -6.11 -2.26
C PHE A 90 17.62 -7.27 -1.27
N TYR A 91 16.64 -7.24 -0.40
CA TYR A 91 16.43 -8.23 0.65
C TYR A 91 14.96 -8.65 0.73
N SER A 92 14.74 -9.82 1.33
CA SER A 92 13.43 -10.26 1.78
C SER A 92 13.47 -10.63 3.26
N LEU A 93 12.41 -10.26 3.98
CA LEU A 93 12.20 -10.70 5.35
C LEU A 93 11.60 -12.10 5.33
N ILE A 94 12.10 -13.03 6.15
CA ILE A 94 11.53 -14.39 6.20
C ILE A 94 10.03 -14.31 6.54
N LEU A 95 9.21 -15.03 5.77
CA LEU A 95 7.76 -14.90 5.82
C LEU A 95 7.20 -15.15 7.24
N ILE A 96 7.70 -16.18 7.92
CA ILE A 96 7.24 -16.50 9.28
C ILE A 96 7.56 -15.40 10.31
N MET A 97 8.66 -14.66 10.14
CA MET A 97 8.99 -13.52 10.99
C MET A 97 8.11 -12.33 10.62
N LYS A 98 7.91 -12.08 9.31
CA LYS A 98 7.01 -11.05 8.82
C LYS A 98 5.61 -11.24 9.40
N ASP A 99 5.07 -12.46 9.33
CA ASP A 99 3.75 -12.79 9.86
C ASP A 99 3.70 -12.59 11.39
N LYS A 100 4.73 -13.01 12.14
CA LYS A 100 4.77 -12.78 13.59
C LYS A 100 4.76 -11.28 13.92
N LEU A 101 5.61 -10.47 13.29
CA LEU A 101 5.67 -9.02 13.49
C LEU A 101 4.33 -8.34 13.13
N LEU A 102 3.66 -8.85 12.10
CA LEU A 102 2.32 -8.43 11.68
C LEU A 102 1.18 -9.01 12.54
N LEU A 103 1.45 -9.81 13.57
CA LEU A 103 0.46 -10.25 14.56
C LEU A 103 0.66 -9.62 15.95
N THR A 104 1.88 -9.29 16.36
CA THR A 104 2.17 -8.88 17.75
C THR A 104 1.67 -7.48 18.16
N VAL A 105 1.14 -6.66 17.24
CA VAL A 105 0.93 -5.22 17.52
C VAL A 105 -0.36 -4.69 16.88
N GLU A 106 -1.55 -5.16 17.26
CA GLU A 106 -2.82 -4.67 16.65
C GLU A 106 -2.98 -3.13 16.65
N LYS A 107 -2.45 -2.43 17.67
CA LYS A 107 -2.46 -0.95 17.71
C LYS A 107 -1.25 -0.31 17.04
N GLY A 108 -0.06 -0.91 17.13
CA GLY A 108 1.18 -0.36 16.57
C GLY A 108 1.41 -0.71 15.09
N GLN A 109 0.87 -1.81 14.59
CA GLN A 109 0.86 -2.15 13.17
C GLN A 109 0.13 -1.11 12.34
N LYS A 110 -1.03 -0.65 12.84
CA LYS A 110 -1.77 0.43 12.18
C LYS A 110 -0.89 1.67 12.03
N GLU A 111 -0.10 2.00 13.05
CA GLU A 111 0.80 3.14 13.00
C GLU A 111 1.96 2.92 12.02
N ILE A 112 2.56 1.73 12.01
CA ILE A 112 3.64 1.40 11.07
C ILE A 112 3.13 1.48 9.62
N TYR A 113 1.98 0.88 9.32
CA TYR A 113 1.35 0.96 7.99
C TYR A 113 0.99 2.40 7.62
N ARG A 114 0.46 3.22 8.55
CA ARG A 114 0.17 4.64 8.31
C ARG A 114 1.43 5.44 8.02
N ARG A 115 2.48 5.27 8.81
CA ARG A 115 3.79 5.91 8.57
C ARG A 115 4.33 5.53 7.19
N TYR A 116 4.23 4.26 6.81
CA TYR A 116 4.69 3.81 5.50
C TYR A 116 3.84 4.39 4.36
N TYR A 117 2.52 4.42 4.53
CA TYR A 117 1.61 5.07 3.58
C TYR A 117 1.95 6.56 3.38
N HIS A 118 2.18 7.30 4.47
CA HIS A 118 2.58 8.70 4.40
C HIS A 118 3.94 8.89 3.70
N TYR A 119 4.90 8.02 3.99
CA TYR A 119 6.18 8.01 3.28
C TYR A 119 5.99 7.79 1.77
N LEU A 120 5.16 6.81 1.35
CA LEU A 120 4.86 6.56 -0.06
C LEU A 120 4.13 7.74 -0.72
N CYS A 121 3.25 8.43 0.00
CA CYS A 121 2.61 9.64 -0.53
C CYS A 121 3.61 10.73 -0.89
N GLY A 122 4.72 10.85 -0.16
CA GLY A 122 5.79 11.80 -0.46
C GLY A 122 6.78 11.30 -1.53
N LYS A 123 7.27 10.06 -1.42
CA LYS A 123 8.34 9.54 -2.27
C LYS A 123 7.87 8.89 -3.57
N GLU A 124 6.75 8.18 -3.52
CA GLU A 124 6.21 7.43 -4.65
C GLU A 124 4.73 7.79 -4.88
N PRO A 125 4.43 9.05 -5.25
CA PRO A 125 3.06 9.56 -5.32
C PRO A 125 2.17 8.75 -6.28
N PHE A 126 2.74 8.14 -7.31
CA PHE A 126 2.02 7.35 -8.31
C PHE A 126 2.03 5.84 -8.09
N ASN A 127 2.64 5.34 -7.01
CA ASN A 127 2.62 3.92 -6.67
C ASN A 127 1.28 3.53 -6.02
N TYR A 128 0.19 3.66 -6.79
CA TYR A 128 -1.17 3.40 -6.33
C TYR A 128 -1.37 1.95 -5.90
N ARG A 129 -0.75 0.99 -6.60
CA ARG A 129 -0.86 -0.43 -6.26
C ARG A 129 -0.44 -0.70 -4.82
N LEU A 130 0.75 -0.21 -4.44
CA LEU A 130 1.28 -0.43 -3.09
C LEU A 130 0.47 0.34 -2.04
N LYS A 131 0.04 1.57 -2.36
CA LYS A 131 -0.83 2.37 -1.49
C LYS A 131 -2.15 1.65 -1.20
N ILE A 132 -2.81 1.09 -2.21
CA ILE A 132 -4.04 0.32 -2.07
C ILE A 132 -3.80 -0.93 -1.22
N GLU A 133 -2.70 -1.64 -1.45
CA GLU A 133 -2.35 -2.82 -0.64
C GLU A 133 -2.18 -2.47 0.84
N ILE A 134 -1.53 -1.35 1.16
CA ILE A 134 -1.36 -0.90 2.56
C ILE A 134 -2.69 -0.51 3.19
N LEU A 135 -3.51 0.26 2.47
CA LEU A 135 -4.79 0.73 2.99
C LEU A 135 -5.82 -0.40 3.15
N SER A 136 -5.75 -1.44 2.31
CA SER A 136 -6.59 -2.63 2.49
C SER A 136 -6.22 -3.38 3.77
N ARG A 137 -4.93 -3.45 4.14
CA ARG A 137 -4.48 -4.00 5.44
C ARG A 137 -4.94 -3.14 6.63
N LEU A 138 -5.02 -1.82 6.44
CA LEU A 138 -5.59 -0.90 7.43
C LEU A 138 -7.12 -0.96 7.54
N LYS A 139 -7.78 -1.72 6.65
CA LYS A 139 -9.25 -1.82 6.54
C LYS A 139 -9.90 -0.46 6.27
N GLU A 140 -9.29 0.32 5.38
CA GLU A 140 -9.84 1.60 4.94
C GLU A 140 -11.16 1.41 4.18
N SER A 141 -11.97 2.47 4.11
CA SER A 141 -13.29 2.41 3.46
C SER A 141 -13.22 1.99 1.99
N GLN A 142 -14.24 1.28 1.52
CA GLN A 142 -14.33 0.84 0.12
C GLN A 142 -14.38 2.02 -0.86
N GLU A 143 -15.03 3.13 -0.50
CA GLU A 143 -15.05 4.34 -1.33
C GLU A 143 -13.68 4.99 -1.45
N TYR A 144 -12.87 4.98 -0.38
CA TYR A 144 -11.51 5.50 -0.46
C TYR A 144 -10.61 4.61 -1.34
N LEU A 145 -10.72 3.28 -1.19
CA LEU A 145 -10.00 2.35 -2.08
C LEU A 145 -10.44 2.55 -3.53
N LEU A 146 -11.73 2.66 -3.80
CA LEU A 146 -12.28 2.99 -5.12
C LEU A 146 -11.67 4.26 -5.69
N SER A 147 -11.57 5.31 -4.87
CA SER A 147 -10.95 6.58 -5.28
C SER A 147 -9.53 6.38 -5.76
N LEU A 148 -8.72 5.60 -5.03
CA LEU A 148 -7.34 5.29 -5.44
C LEU A 148 -7.28 4.44 -6.71
N TYR A 149 -8.21 3.50 -6.90
CA TYR A 149 -8.32 2.75 -8.16
C TYR A 149 -8.66 3.65 -9.34
N LEU A 150 -9.55 4.64 -9.17
CA LEU A 150 -9.89 5.63 -10.20
C LEU A 150 -8.69 6.54 -10.53
N LEU A 151 -7.96 7.00 -9.51
CA LEU A 151 -6.72 7.77 -9.71
C LEU A 151 -5.63 6.94 -10.40
N TRP A 152 -5.51 5.66 -10.06
CA TRP A 152 -4.59 4.75 -10.74
C TRP A 152 -4.97 4.57 -12.21
N TYR A 153 -6.26 4.40 -12.51
CA TYR A 153 -6.76 4.33 -13.87
C TYR A 153 -6.46 5.62 -14.66
N GLU A 154 -6.75 6.79 -14.09
CA GLU A 154 -6.47 8.08 -14.73
C GLU A 154 -4.96 8.27 -14.97
N TYR A 155 -4.12 7.93 -13.99
CA TYR A 155 -2.67 7.96 -14.14
C TYR A 155 -2.19 7.10 -15.30
N LEU A 156 -2.68 5.85 -15.40
CA LEU A 156 -2.30 4.95 -16.49
C LEU A 156 -2.75 5.49 -17.84
N LEU A 157 -3.96 6.04 -17.97
CA LEU A 157 -4.44 6.63 -19.25
C LEU A 157 -3.52 7.74 -19.78
N ASN A 158 -2.87 8.46 -18.88
CA ASN A 158 -1.98 9.58 -19.21
C ASN A 158 -0.53 9.16 -19.48
N GLN A 159 -0.19 7.86 -19.42
CA GLN A 159 1.14 7.35 -19.75
C GLN A 159 1.25 6.97 -21.22
N ASN A 160 2.33 7.42 -21.87
CA ASN A 160 2.62 7.09 -23.28
C ASN A 160 2.96 5.61 -23.48
N GLU A 161 3.65 5.00 -22.51
CA GLU A 161 3.99 3.59 -22.50
C GLU A 161 3.49 2.97 -21.20
N ILE A 162 2.49 2.09 -21.30
CA ILE A 162 1.94 1.37 -20.15
C ILE A 162 2.32 -0.09 -20.29
N LEU A 163 2.92 -0.65 -19.23
CA LEU A 163 3.13 -2.08 -19.15
C LEU A 163 1.78 -2.79 -19.10
N GLU A 164 1.52 -3.70 -20.04
CA GLU A 164 0.26 -4.45 -20.10
C GLU A 164 -0.02 -5.25 -18.81
N SER A 165 1.05 -5.61 -18.08
CA SER A 165 0.97 -6.20 -16.74
C SER A 165 0.34 -5.27 -15.70
N GLU A 166 0.56 -3.95 -15.78
CA GLU A 166 -0.02 -2.97 -14.86
C GLU A 166 -1.50 -2.76 -15.12
N LYS A 167 -1.91 -2.67 -16.40
CA LYS A 167 -3.33 -2.66 -16.79
C LYS A 167 -4.04 -3.91 -16.27
N LYS A 168 -3.45 -5.09 -16.50
CA LYS A 168 -4.00 -6.36 -15.99
C LYS A 168 -4.10 -6.37 -14.46
N SER A 169 -3.13 -5.78 -13.76
CA SER A 169 -3.17 -5.66 -12.30
C SER A 169 -4.29 -4.74 -11.82
N LEU A 170 -4.50 -3.60 -12.47
CA LEU A 170 -5.57 -2.67 -12.14
C LEU A 170 -6.94 -3.36 -12.23
N TYR A 171 -7.22 -4.02 -13.35
CA TYR A 171 -8.54 -4.64 -13.60
C TYR A 171 -8.86 -5.86 -12.73
N LYS A 172 -7.90 -6.37 -11.94
CA LYS A 172 -8.20 -7.37 -10.91
C LYS A 172 -9.05 -6.80 -9.77
N LEU A 173 -8.90 -5.50 -9.48
CA LEU A 173 -9.62 -4.80 -8.40
C LEU A 173 -9.62 -5.60 -7.08
N GLU A 174 -8.45 -6.18 -6.74
CA GLU A 174 -8.27 -7.26 -5.76
C GLU A 174 -8.88 -6.96 -4.39
N PHE A 175 -8.88 -5.68 -3.98
CA PHE A 175 -9.31 -5.26 -2.63
C PHE A 175 -10.70 -4.59 -2.60
N LEU A 176 -11.41 -4.55 -3.73
CA LEU A 176 -12.77 -4.03 -3.81
C LEU A 176 -13.81 -5.14 -3.65
N THR A 177 -14.95 -4.82 -3.04
CA THR A 177 -16.15 -5.67 -3.08
C THR A 177 -16.76 -5.69 -4.50
N GLU A 178 -17.57 -6.69 -4.82
CA GLU A 178 -18.25 -6.77 -6.12
C GLU A 178 -19.15 -5.55 -6.40
N GLU A 179 -19.81 -5.03 -5.37
CA GLU A 179 -20.59 -3.80 -5.46
C GLU A 179 -19.70 -2.61 -5.87
N THR A 180 -18.59 -2.40 -5.16
CA THR A 180 -17.67 -1.30 -5.45
C THR A 180 -16.96 -1.47 -6.80
N LYS A 181 -16.68 -2.71 -7.23
CA LYS A 181 -16.16 -3.00 -8.58
C LYS A 181 -17.15 -2.57 -9.66
N SER A 182 -18.45 -2.80 -9.45
CA SER A 182 -19.48 -2.36 -10.38
C SER A 182 -19.48 -0.84 -10.54
N ILE A 183 -19.28 -0.10 -9.43
CA ILE A 183 -19.15 1.36 -9.44
C ILE A 183 -17.90 1.78 -10.20
N PHE A 184 -16.75 1.14 -9.98
CA PHE A 184 -15.52 1.41 -10.74
C PHE A 184 -15.77 1.28 -12.26
N PHE A 185 -16.37 0.17 -12.70
CA PHE A 185 -16.66 -0.03 -14.11
C PHE A 185 -17.69 0.95 -14.66
N LYS A 186 -18.66 1.37 -13.84
CA LYS A 186 -19.60 2.43 -14.19
C LYS A 186 -18.83 3.72 -14.46
N CYS A 187 -17.96 4.15 -13.54
CA CYS A 187 -17.17 5.38 -13.67
C CYS A 187 -16.34 5.41 -14.96
N ILE A 188 -15.57 4.35 -15.26
CA ILE A 188 -14.65 4.37 -16.41
C ILE A 188 -15.35 4.18 -17.77
N LYS A 189 -16.55 3.58 -17.80
CA LYS A 189 -17.33 3.35 -19.02
C LYS A 189 -18.43 4.40 -19.22
N TYR A 190 -18.58 5.32 -18.28
CA TYR A 190 -19.64 6.30 -18.31
C TYR A 190 -19.53 7.16 -19.57
N LYS A 191 -20.64 7.25 -20.31
CA LYS A 191 -20.74 8.07 -21.50
C LYS A 191 -21.61 9.26 -21.16
N TYR A 192 -20.97 10.41 -21.00
CA TYR A 192 -21.68 11.67 -20.91
C TYR A 192 -22.43 11.97 -22.22
N THR A 193 -23.69 12.37 -22.12
CA THR A 193 -24.54 12.78 -23.26
C THR A 193 -25.02 14.21 -23.04
N ASN A 194 -25.55 14.87 -24.09
CA ASN A 194 -25.98 16.29 -24.07
C ASN A 194 -27.14 16.63 -23.12
N GLY A 195 -27.58 15.70 -22.26
CA GLY A 195 -28.56 15.96 -21.19
C GLY A 195 -27.89 16.31 -19.86
N THR A 196 -28.68 16.44 -18.78
CA THR A 196 -28.17 16.56 -17.40
C THR A 196 -27.64 15.22 -16.89
N ASN A 197 -26.39 14.91 -17.24
CA ASN A 197 -25.69 13.70 -16.81
C ASN A 197 -24.60 14.06 -15.81
N SER A 198 -24.75 13.66 -14.55
CA SER A 198 -23.76 13.84 -13.49
C SER A 198 -23.48 12.51 -12.80
N LEU A 199 -22.24 12.04 -12.94
CA LEU A 199 -21.77 10.82 -12.31
C LEU A 199 -21.78 10.96 -10.78
N TYR A 200 -21.52 12.17 -10.29
CA TYR A 200 -21.64 12.52 -8.88
C TYR A 200 -23.07 12.32 -8.35
N ASN A 201 -24.08 12.87 -9.03
CA ASN A 201 -25.48 12.75 -8.60
C ASN A 201 -26.02 11.32 -8.71
N GLU A 202 -25.44 10.48 -9.57
CA GLU A 202 -25.84 9.08 -9.70
C GLU A 202 -25.22 8.17 -8.64
N ILE A 203 -24.02 8.48 -8.16
CA ILE A 203 -23.31 7.66 -7.17
C ILE A 203 -23.58 8.16 -5.75
N LEU A 204 -23.67 9.48 -5.57
CA LEU A 204 -23.81 10.16 -4.27
C LEU A 204 -22.75 9.69 -3.24
N PRO A 205 -21.45 9.86 -3.56
CA PRO A 205 -20.38 9.38 -2.68
C PRO A 205 -20.34 10.14 -1.35
N GLU A 206 -20.03 9.42 -0.27
CA GLU A 206 -19.81 10.01 1.06
C GLU A 206 -18.34 10.47 1.24
N ASN A 207 -17.41 9.79 0.57
CA ASN A 207 -15.98 10.07 0.64
C ASN A 207 -15.60 11.31 -0.18
N SER A 208 -15.00 12.30 0.48
CA SER A 208 -14.61 13.57 -0.14
C SER A 208 -13.67 13.44 -1.34
N LEU A 209 -12.76 12.45 -1.35
CA LEU A 209 -11.87 12.22 -2.48
C LEU A 209 -12.64 11.66 -3.68
N LEU A 210 -13.55 10.70 -3.44
CA LEU A 210 -14.42 10.18 -4.49
C LEU A 210 -15.31 11.30 -5.05
N SER A 211 -15.93 12.09 -4.18
CA SER A 211 -16.71 13.27 -4.55
C SER A 211 -15.91 14.21 -5.46
N SER A 212 -14.68 14.54 -5.07
CA SER A 212 -13.81 15.42 -5.84
C SER A 212 -13.47 14.86 -7.22
N ILE A 213 -13.19 13.55 -7.32
CA ILE A 213 -12.90 12.88 -8.59
C ILE A 213 -14.13 12.91 -9.51
N LEU A 214 -15.31 12.55 -8.99
CA LEU A 214 -16.54 12.52 -9.78
C LEU A 214 -16.95 13.92 -10.24
N LEU A 215 -16.91 14.90 -9.34
CA LEU A 215 -17.19 16.29 -9.65
C LEU A 215 -16.23 16.81 -10.72
N LYS A 216 -14.92 16.59 -10.57
CA LYS A 216 -13.93 16.96 -11.60
C LYS A 216 -14.32 16.43 -12.99
N ASN A 217 -14.74 15.17 -13.08
CA ASN A 217 -15.15 14.59 -14.36
C ASN A 217 -16.41 15.23 -14.92
N ASP A 218 -17.40 15.52 -14.07
CA ASP A 218 -18.60 16.25 -14.43
C ASP A 218 -18.27 17.69 -14.89
N ILE A 219 -17.36 18.41 -14.20
CA ILE A 219 -16.86 19.75 -14.58
C ILE A 219 -16.24 19.68 -15.96
N ASN A 220 -15.32 18.72 -16.18
CA ASN A 220 -14.59 18.60 -17.43
C ASN A 220 -15.53 18.32 -18.61
N PHE A 221 -16.60 17.54 -18.41
CA PHE A 221 -17.57 17.35 -19.47
C PHE A 221 -18.36 18.62 -19.75
N GLN A 222 -18.99 19.21 -18.72
CA GLN A 222 -19.82 20.41 -18.88
C GLN A 222 -19.02 21.58 -19.45
N GLY A 223 -17.81 21.84 -18.95
CA GLY A 223 -16.93 22.88 -19.49
C GLY A 223 -16.58 22.70 -20.97
N ASN A 224 -16.59 21.46 -21.47
CA ASN A 224 -16.35 21.16 -22.89
C ASN A 224 -17.62 21.17 -23.75
N THR A 225 -18.82 21.02 -23.17
CA THR A 225 -20.09 20.93 -23.92
C THR A 225 -21.02 22.13 -23.78
N SER A 226 -20.99 22.88 -22.67
CA SER A 226 -21.92 24.01 -22.41
C SER A 226 -21.59 24.79 -21.12
N GLN A 227 -21.68 26.13 -21.19
CA GLN A 227 -21.72 27.03 -20.02
C GLN A 227 -23.04 26.88 -19.24
N ASP A 228 -23.26 25.75 -18.58
CA ASP A 228 -24.54 25.47 -17.92
C ASP A 228 -24.59 26.01 -16.48
N PHE A 229 -25.59 26.86 -16.18
CA PHE A 229 -25.67 27.66 -14.94
C PHE A 229 -25.93 26.81 -13.69
N SER A 230 -26.61 25.66 -13.86
CA SER A 230 -26.94 24.74 -12.76
C SER A 230 -25.69 24.14 -12.10
N PHE A 231 -24.62 24.01 -12.89
CA PHE A 231 -23.37 23.41 -12.46
C PHE A 231 -22.50 24.40 -11.65
N HIS A 232 -22.51 25.67 -12.04
CA HIS A 232 -21.83 26.74 -11.28
C HIS A 232 -22.38 26.83 -9.85
N SER A 233 -23.70 26.75 -9.71
CA SER A 233 -24.37 26.76 -8.40
C SER A 233 -23.96 25.58 -7.51
N LEU A 234 -23.70 24.39 -8.08
CA LEU A 234 -23.28 23.20 -7.33
C LEU A 234 -21.84 23.35 -6.81
N CYS A 235 -20.93 23.88 -7.63
CA CYS A 235 -19.56 24.18 -7.24
C CYS A 235 -19.49 25.23 -6.13
N ASP A 236 -20.35 26.25 -6.19
CA ASP A 236 -20.41 27.32 -5.20
C ASP A 236 -20.99 26.85 -3.85
N THR A 237 -21.77 25.76 -3.82
CA THR A 237 -22.30 25.20 -2.56
C THR A 237 -21.34 24.24 -1.84
N LEU A 238 -20.33 23.75 -2.54
CA LEU A 238 -19.40 22.72 -2.05
C LEU A 238 -18.03 23.29 -1.65
N CYS A 239 -17.73 24.56 -1.94
CA CYS A 239 -16.59 25.32 -1.39
C CYS A 239 -16.90 25.86 0.00
#